data_AF-A0A932FB98-F1
#
_entry.id   AF-A0A932FB98-F1
#
_cell.length_a   1.000
_cell.length_b   1.000
_cell.length_c   1.000
_cell.angle_alpha   90.00
_cell.angle_beta   90.00
_cell.angle_gamma   90.00
#
_symmetry.space_group_name_H-M   'P 1'
#
loop_
_entity.id
_entity.type
_entity.pdbx_description
1 polymer ?
#
loop_
_entity_poly.entity_id
_entity_poly.type
_entity_poly.pdbx_seq_one_letter_code
_entity_poly.pdbx_strand_id
1 'polypeptide(L)'
;MSDLQLGLLVIGAIVVVGVFAYNRRQEGAARRDAEGSFRSAHADVLMEPRAERIEPVLAETHRVAARAAASTPAALPDPRIDYVMELSFSAPVAASALLEHWKPYEHRYAARAILACSEDGTAWHRLAPGGSSGASACRAGLQLVTRDGAVGEAELIEFRSAVETLAAATGAGVNAPEVKQAVDTARELDRFCADSDIQVVFHVTAPASDAFAGTKIRAVAEASGLVLEEDGRFALRNDADQVLFMLGARDGSRFAAATIKDAAPAGLSLSLDVPRVPDLGRSFHTMAGFARQLATVLGGSLVDDNGNSLDDRAVAAISAQLDAVRGAFEARGIATGSAEALRLFS
;
A
#
# COMPACT_ATOMS: atom_id res chain seq x y z
N MET A 1 -21.36 -35.37 8.40
CA MET A 1 -20.02 -35.08 7.85
C MET A 1 -19.50 -36.41 7.34
N SER A 2 -19.39 -36.62 6.04
CA SER A 2 -18.89 -37.90 5.52
C SER A 2 -17.39 -38.01 5.79
N ASP A 3 -16.88 -39.23 6.06
CA ASP A 3 -15.45 -39.49 6.27
C ASP A 3 -14.58 -38.95 5.11
N LEU A 4 -15.16 -38.83 3.92
CA LEU A 4 -14.52 -38.29 2.73
C LEU A 4 -14.34 -36.76 2.80
N GLN A 5 -15.27 -36.03 3.41
CA GLN A 5 -15.13 -34.59 3.66
C GLN A 5 -14.12 -34.30 4.77
N LEU A 6 -14.07 -35.16 5.81
CA LEU A 6 -13.08 -35.05 6.87
C LEU A 6 -11.67 -35.32 6.32
N GLY A 7 -11.53 -36.34 5.46
CA GLY A 7 -10.27 -36.65 4.78
C GLY A 7 -9.78 -35.52 3.88
N LEU A 8 -10.67 -34.88 3.11
CA LEU A 8 -10.32 -33.76 2.24
C LEU A 8 -9.85 -32.53 3.04
N LEU A 9 -10.47 -32.27 4.19
CA LEU A 9 -10.13 -31.15 5.07
C LEU A 9 -8.75 -31.36 5.72
N VAL A 10 -8.44 -32.59 6.15
CA VAL A 10 -7.12 -32.96 6.68
C VAL A 10 -6.04 -32.85 5.62
N ILE A 11 -6.29 -33.31 4.40
CA ILE A 11 -5.33 -33.19 3.29
C ILE A 11 -5.12 -31.71 2.93
N GLY A 12 -6.18 -30.91 2.88
CA GLY A 12 -6.10 -29.46 2.64
C GLY A 12 -5.27 -28.74 3.70
N ALA A 13 -5.47 -29.06 4.98
CA ALA A 13 -4.67 -28.50 6.07
C ALA A 13 -3.18 -28.89 5.96
N ILE A 14 -2.87 -30.13 5.59
CA ILE A 14 -1.49 -30.60 5.40
C ILE A 14 -0.81 -29.87 4.23
N VAL A 15 -1.51 -29.63 3.13
CA VAL A 15 -0.96 -28.89 1.98
C VAL A 15 -0.66 -27.44 2.36
N VAL A 16 -1.58 -26.76 3.06
CA VAL A 16 -1.37 -25.38 3.52
C VAL A 16 -0.19 -25.27 4.48
N VAL A 17 -0.08 -26.18 5.44
CA VAL A 17 1.06 -26.23 6.37
C VAL A 17 2.36 -26.55 5.63
N GLY A 18 2.32 -27.42 4.62
CA GLY A 18 3.46 -27.76 3.78
C GLY A 18 3.97 -26.57 2.96
N VAL A 19 3.07 -25.81 2.33
CA VAL A 19 3.42 -24.60 1.57
C VAL A 19 3.96 -23.53 2.52
N PHE A 20 3.34 -23.33 3.69
CA PHE A 20 3.82 -22.35 4.67
C PHE A 20 5.20 -22.71 5.22
N ALA A 21 5.44 -23.99 5.54
CA ALA A 21 6.74 -24.48 5.99
C ALA A 21 7.80 -24.39 4.89
N TYR A 22 7.44 -24.65 3.64
CA TYR A 22 8.32 -24.53 2.49
C TYR A 22 8.71 -23.07 2.24
N ASN A 23 7.75 -22.14 2.22
CA ASN A 23 7.98 -20.73 1.99
C ASN A 23 8.84 -20.11 3.11
N ARG A 24 8.56 -20.47 4.36
CA ARG A 24 9.35 -20.03 5.53
C ARG A 24 10.79 -20.59 5.52
N ARG A 25 10.99 -21.78 4.93
CA ARG A 25 12.33 -22.38 4.76
C ARG A 25 13.09 -21.72 3.61
N GLN A 26 12.39 -21.23 2.59
CA GLN A 26 12.95 -20.45 1.48
C GLN A 26 13.42 -19.05 1.95
N GLU A 27 12.65 -18.37 2.80
CA GLU A 27 13.06 -17.13 3.45
C GLU A 27 14.29 -17.29 4.34
N GLY A 28 14.38 -18.42 5.06
CA GLY A 28 15.54 -18.75 5.89
C GLY A 28 16.81 -19.09 5.10
N ALA A 29 16.68 -19.59 3.86
CA ALA A 29 17.80 -19.88 2.97
C ALA A 29 18.29 -18.60 2.24
N ALA A 30 17.36 -17.75 1.78
CA ALA A 30 17.68 -16.48 1.14
C ALA A 30 18.39 -15.49 2.09
N ARG A 31 18.08 -15.52 3.39
CA ARG A 31 18.83 -14.74 4.40
C ARG A 31 20.25 -15.26 4.64
N ARG A 32 20.54 -16.54 4.42
CA ARG A 32 21.89 -17.11 4.59
C ARG A 32 22.80 -16.83 3.39
N ASP A 33 22.24 -16.75 2.18
CA ASP A 33 22.98 -16.36 0.98
C ASP A 33 23.36 -14.87 0.98
N ALA A 34 22.57 -14.02 1.63
CA ALA A 34 22.88 -12.59 1.83
C ALA A 34 23.97 -12.33 2.89
N GLU A 35 24.21 -13.25 3.83
CA GLU A 35 25.29 -13.14 4.83
C GLU A 35 26.61 -13.78 4.36
N GLY A 36 26.57 -14.64 3.34
CA GLY A 36 27.75 -15.26 2.73
C GLY A 36 28.57 -14.34 1.83
N SER A 37 27.94 -13.34 1.20
CA SER A 37 28.60 -12.39 0.29
C SER A 37 29.34 -11.25 0.99
N PHE A 38 29.12 -11.05 2.30
CA PHE A 38 29.78 -10.01 3.09
C PHE A 38 31.05 -10.47 3.84
N ARG A 39 31.57 -11.68 3.58
CA ARG A 39 32.73 -12.23 4.34
C ARG A 39 33.95 -12.69 3.55
N SER A 40 34.08 -12.47 2.24
CA SER A 40 35.34 -12.75 1.53
C SER A 40 36.04 -11.50 1.01
N ALA A 41 37.09 -11.12 1.76
CA ALA A 41 38.35 -10.54 1.31
C ALA A 41 38.34 -9.23 0.49
N HIS A 42 38.68 -8.15 1.19
CA HIS A 42 39.55 -7.12 0.64
C HIS A 42 40.83 -7.77 0.08
N ALA A 43 41.08 -7.60 -1.21
CA ALA A 43 42.41 -7.71 -1.78
C ALA A 43 42.72 -6.39 -2.50
N ASP A 44 43.71 -5.71 -1.92
CA ASP A 44 44.39 -4.49 -2.30
C ASP A 44 44.72 -4.42 -3.80
N VAL A 45 44.30 -3.34 -4.48
CA VAL A 45 44.75 -2.97 -5.84
C VAL A 45 44.92 -1.45 -5.92
N LEU A 46 45.89 -0.94 -5.19
CA LEU A 46 46.61 0.29 -5.53
C LEU A 46 47.74 -0.07 -6.51
N MET A 47 47.53 0.06 -7.83
CA MET A 47 48.54 0.45 -8.85
C MET A 47 47.98 0.41 -10.30
N GLU A 48 47.90 1.61 -10.91
CA GLU A 48 48.05 1.95 -12.35
C GLU A 48 46.96 1.51 -13.39
N PRO A 49 46.96 2.03 -14.65
CA PRO A 49 46.44 3.36 -15.01
C PRO A 49 45.37 3.37 -16.13
N ARG A 50 44.51 4.39 -16.09
CA ARG A 50 43.68 5.03 -17.15
C ARG A 50 43.18 4.18 -18.35
N ALA A 51 41.87 3.93 -18.38
CA ALA A 51 41.07 3.74 -19.60
C ALA A 51 39.72 4.46 -19.47
N GLU A 52 39.18 4.87 -20.62
CA GLU A 52 38.10 5.84 -20.89
C GLU A 52 36.95 5.97 -19.86
N ARG A 53 36.68 7.23 -19.49
CA ARG A 53 35.50 7.66 -18.74
C ARG A 53 34.26 7.47 -19.61
N ILE A 54 33.43 6.48 -19.28
CA ILE A 54 32.02 6.39 -19.67
C ILE A 54 31.21 6.85 -18.46
N GLU A 55 30.49 7.97 -18.59
CA GLU A 55 29.61 8.44 -17.51
C GLU A 55 28.37 7.53 -17.42
N PRO A 56 28.04 6.99 -16.23
CA PRO A 56 26.78 6.28 -16.04
C PRO A 56 25.64 7.30 -15.94
N VAL A 57 24.72 7.25 -16.90
CA VAL A 57 23.43 7.94 -16.82
C VAL A 57 22.58 7.24 -15.76
N LEU A 58 22.35 7.93 -14.64
CA LEU A 58 21.45 7.50 -13.58
C LEU A 58 19.99 7.68 -14.07
N ALA A 59 19.44 6.65 -14.71
CA ALA A 59 18.05 6.62 -15.15
C ALA A 59 17.10 6.31 -13.97
N GLU A 60 16.54 7.37 -13.40
CA GLU A 60 15.13 7.51 -13.01
C GLU A 60 14.42 6.35 -12.27
N THR A 61 14.97 5.84 -11.17
CA THR A 61 14.18 5.07 -10.17
C THR A 61 13.44 5.95 -9.16
N HIS A 62 13.66 7.28 -9.15
CA HIS A 62 13.05 8.20 -8.19
C HIS A 62 11.75 8.90 -8.66
N ARG A 63 11.25 8.64 -9.87
CA ARG A 63 10.02 9.32 -10.37
C ARG A 63 8.70 8.59 -10.07
N VAL A 64 8.72 7.32 -9.65
CA VAL A 64 7.49 6.58 -9.35
C VAL A 64 6.94 6.91 -7.95
N ALA A 65 7.79 7.31 -7.01
CA ALA A 65 7.36 7.74 -5.67
C ALA A 65 6.63 9.10 -5.66
N ALA A 66 6.83 9.93 -6.68
CA ALA A 66 6.32 11.32 -6.70
C ALA A 66 4.85 11.44 -7.12
N ARG A 67 4.18 10.35 -7.53
CA ARG A 67 2.81 10.40 -8.09
C ARG A 67 1.78 9.51 -7.41
N ALA A 68 2.10 8.98 -6.23
CA ALA A 68 1.10 8.59 -5.24
C ALA A 68 0.46 9.81 -4.52
N ALA A 69 0.79 11.04 -4.95
CA ALA A 69 0.20 12.28 -4.45
C ALA A 69 -1.12 12.68 -5.17
N ALA A 70 -1.84 11.71 -5.73
CA ALA A 70 -3.22 11.90 -6.15
C ALA A 70 -4.13 11.69 -4.93
N SER A 71 -4.50 12.81 -4.29
CA SER A 71 -5.63 12.95 -3.36
C SER A 71 -5.77 11.83 -2.31
N THR A 72 -4.77 11.65 -1.45
CA THR A 72 -5.06 11.17 -0.10
C THR A 72 -5.96 12.24 0.56
N PRO A 73 -7.15 11.90 1.07
CA PRO A 73 -7.92 12.81 1.93
C PRO A 73 -6.96 13.40 2.97
N ALA A 74 -7.13 14.67 3.35
CA ALA A 74 -6.26 15.30 4.34
C ALA A 74 -6.33 14.54 5.67
N ALA A 75 -5.45 13.54 5.82
CA ALA A 75 -5.50 12.59 6.90
C ALA A 75 -5.22 13.32 8.20
N LEU A 76 -6.00 13.01 9.23
CA LEU A 76 -5.78 13.48 10.58
C LEU A 76 -4.95 12.44 11.34
N PRO A 77 -4.23 12.85 12.39
CA PRO A 77 -3.60 11.91 13.32
C PRO A 77 -4.64 10.95 13.90
N ASP A 78 -4.34 9.65 13.86
CA ASP A 78 -5.20 8.58 14.35
C ASP A 78 -4.43 7.66 15.32
N PRO A 79 -4.85 7.54 16.58
CA PRO A 79 -4.12 6.76 17.58
C PRO A 79 -4.05 5.25 17.27
N ARG A 80 -4.82 4.74 16.31
CA ARG A 80 -4.74 3.33 15.86
C ARG A 80 -3.50 3.06 15.01
N ILE A 81 -2.96 4.09 14.34
CA ILE A 81 -1.84 3.96 13.39
C ILE A 81 -0.72 4.98 13.61
N ASP A 82 -0.95 5.98 14.47
CA ASP A 82 -0.02 7.07 14.78
C ASP A 82 0.31 7.12 16.27
N TYR A 83 1.55 7.49 16.58
CA TYR A 83 1.91 8.00 17.88
C TYR A 83 1.42 9.45 17.99
N VAL A 84 0.27 9.64 18.65
CA VAL A 84 -0.40 10.94 18.75
C VAL A 84 -0.07 11.63 20.08
N MET A 85 0.55 12.80 20.00
CA MET A 85 0.75 13.72 21.12
C MET A 85 -0.28 14.85 21.05
N GLU A 86 -0.93 15.15 22.17
CA GLU A 86 -1.89 16.24 22.26
C GLU A 86 -1.23 17.47 22.88
N LEU A 87 -1.46 18.63 22.25
CA LEU A 87 -0.98 19.94 22.68
C LEU A 87 -2.18 20.82 23.01
N SER A 88 -2.18 21.40 24.19
CA SER A 88 -3.23 22.34 24.64
C SER A 88 -2.63 23.71 24.93
N PHE A 89 -3.18 24.76 24.32
CA PHE A 89 -2.68 26.12 24.51
C PHE A 89 -3.53 26.88 25.54
N SER A 90 -2.88 27.68 26.37
CA SER A 90 -3.58 28.55 27.33
C SER A 90 -4.23 29.77 26.67
N ALA A 91 -3.75 30.16 25.49
CA ALA A 91 -4.34 31.16 24.62
C ALA A 91 -4.22 30.71 23.15
N PRO A 92 -5.14 31.09 22.25
CA PRO A 92 -5.08 30.68 20.85
C PRO A 92 -3.76 31.09 20.17
N VAL A 93 -3.10 30.16 19.49
CA VAL A 93 -1.84 30.38 18.78
C VAL A 93 -2.08 30.46 17.29
N ALA A 94 -1.52 31.48 16.63
CA ALA A 94 -1.67 31.66 15.20
C ALA A 94 -1.10 30.47 14.41
N ALA A 95 -1.85 29.99 13.40
CA ALA A 95 -1.44 28.88 12.54
C ALA A 95 -0.08 29.12 11.86
N SER A 96 0.25 30.37 11.51
CA SER A 96 1.55 30.73 10.92
C SER A 96 2.74 30.44 11.85
N ALA A 97 2.61 30.77 13.14
CA ALA A 97 3.64 30.50 14.14
C ALA A 97 3.85 28.98 14.33
N LEU A 98 2.75 28.23 14.39
CA LEU A 98 2.81 26.76 14.46
C LEU A 98 3.48 26.16 13.22
N LEU A 99 3.16 26.68 12.02
CA LEU A 99 3.77 26.23 10.77
C LEU A 99 5.27 26.48 10.73
N GLU A 100 5.74 27.64 11.20
CA GLU A 100 7.17 27.95 11.24
C GLU A 100 7.96 26.95 12.08
N HIS A 101 7.41 26.58 13.24
CA HIS A 101 8.03 25.58 14.11
C HIS A 101 7.83 24.14 13.61
N TRP A 102 6.79 23.85 12.82
CA TRP A 102 6.50 22.50 12.32
C TRP A 102 7.33 22.11 11.08
N LYS A 103 7.70 23.09 10.22
CA LYS A 103 8.46 22.87 8.98
C LYS A 103 9.68 21.96 9.09
N PRO A 104 10.55 22.06 10.11
CA PRO A 104 11.70 21.16 10.25
C PRO A 104 11.29 19.69 10.35
N TYR A 105 10.13 19.40 10.95
CA TYR A 105 9.62 18.05 11.16
C TYR A 105 8.97 17.49 9.89
N GLU A 106 8.29 18.32 9.10
CA GLU A 106 7.83 17.93 7.76
C GLU A 106 9.00 17.51 6.87
N HIS A 107 10.16 18.19 6.98
CA HIS A 107 11.35 17.79 6.24
C HIS A 107 11.95 16.47 6.74
N ARG A 108 12.01 16.28 8.06
CA ARG A 108 12.61 15.10 8.72
C ARG A 108 11.79 13.82 8.53
N TYR A 109 10.46 13.91 8.65
CA TYR A 109 9.54 12.77 8.70
C TYR A 109 8.61 12.70 7.48
N ALA A 110 8.66 13.67 6.57
CA ALA A 110 7.85 13.73 5.36
C ALA A 110 6.35 13.54 5.68
N ALA A 111 5.67 12.71 4.87
CA ALA A 111 4.23 12.45 5.03
C ALA A 111 3.86 11.64 6.29
N ARG A 112 4.84 11.09 7.02
CA ARG A 112 4.59 10.30 8.25
C ARG A 112 4.22 11.18 9.45
N ALA A 113 4.64 12.45 9.45
CA ALA A 113 4.30 13.38 10.51
C ALA A 113 3.15 14.29 10.09
N ILE A 114 2.11 14.34 10.92
CA ILE A 114 0.91 15.15 10.68
C ILE A 114 0.67 16.03 11.90
N LEU A 115 0.46 17.32 11.66
CA LEU A 115 -0.02 18.26 12.67
C LEU A 115 -1.44 18.69 12.30
N ALA A 116 -2.40 18.33 13.15
CA ALA A 116 -3.78 18.80 13.06
C ALA A 116 -4.06 19.77 14.22
N CYS A 117 -4.80 20.82 13.96
CA CYS A 117 -5.14 21.83 14.96
C CYS A 117 -6.64 22.10 14.97
N SER A 118 -7.10 22.62 16.10
CA SER A 118 -8.51 22.92 16.36
C SER A 118 -8.62 24.23 17.13
N GLU A 119 -9.61 25.04 16.75
CA GLU A 119 -9.92 26.32 17.41
C GLU A 119 -10.74 26.12 18.69
N ASP A 120 -11.62 25.11 18.67
CA ASP A 120 -12.61 24.82 19.70
C ASP A 120 -12.39 23.47 20.41
N GLY A 121 -11.40 22.69 19.95
CA GLY A 121 -11.09 21.34 20.44
C GLY A 121 -11.97 20.24 19.83
N THR A 122 -12.92 20.58 18.96
CA THR A 122 -13.88 19.62 18.37
C THR A 122 -13.68 19.43 16.88
N ALA A 123 -13.46 20.52 16.13
CA ALA A 123 -13.23 20.47 14.70
C ALA A 123 -11.73 20.49 14.41
N TRP A 124 -11.21 19.36 13.96
CA TRP A 124 -9.78 19.17 13.67
C TRP A 124 -9.50 19.33 12.18
N HIS A 125 -8.51 20.14 11.87
CA HIS A 125 -8.07 20.36 10.50
C HIS A 125 -6.55 20.24 10.44
N ARG A 126 -6.03 19.69 9.34
CA ARG A 126 -4.59 19.70 9.10
C ARG A 126 -4.10 21.15 9.03
N LEU A 127 -2.98 21.42 9.68
CA LEU A 127 -2.37 22.74 9.62
C LEU A 127 -1.94 23.03 8.17
N ALA A 128 -2.45 24.13 7.60
CA ALA A 128 -2.20 24.51 6.21
C ALA A 128 -1.82 26.00 6.11
N PRO A 129 -0.97 26.39 5.13
CA PRO A 129 -0.65 27.80 4.89
C PRO A 129 -1.91 28.62 4.61
N GLY A 130 -2.08 29.75 5.31
CA GLY A 130 -3.22 30.66 5.10
C GLY A 130 -4.42 30.47 6.03
N GLY A 131 -4.38 29.51 6.97
CA GLY A 131 -5.38 29.45 8.05
C GLY A 131 -5.32 30.70 8.92
N SER A 132 -6.43 31.45 9.03
CA SER A 132 -6.47 32.74 9.72
C SER A 132 -6.81 32.65 11.21
N SER A 133 -7.23 31.48 11.69
CA SER A 133 -7.71 31.30 13.05
C SER A 133 -6.62 30.79 14.00
N GLY A 134 -6.77 31.16 15.28
CA GLY A 134 -5.88 30.71 16.35
C GLY A 134 -6.25 29.30 16.79
N ALA A 135 -5.27 28.41 16.87
CA ALA A 135 -5.45 27.06 17.40
C ALA A 135 -5.43 27.08 18.94
N SER A 136 -6.45 26.48 19.55
CA SER A 136 -6.53 26.26 21.01
C SER A 136 -6.03 24.88 21.41
N ALA A 137 -6.00 23.94 20.46
CA ALA A 137 -5.35 22.63 20.62
C ALA A 137 -4.72 22.16 19.31
N CYS A 138 -3.69 21.34 19.40
CA CYS A 138 -3.11 20.61 18.27
C CYS A 138 -2.86 19.14 18.63
N ARG A 139 -2.81 18.29 17.61
CA ARG A 139 -2.45 16.88 17.66
C ARG A 139 -1.30 16.65 16.69
N ALA A 140 -0.16 16.23 17.22
CA ALA A 140 1.00 15.83 16.43
C ALA A 140 1.03 14.31 16.36
N GLY A 141 0.83 13.74 15.17
CA GLY A 141 0.90 12.30 14.93
C GLY A 141 2.16 11.93 14.16
N LEU A 142 2.85 10.88 14.59
CA LEU A 142 3.86 10.20 13.77
C LEU A 142 3.39 8.78 13.44
N GLN A 143 3.35 8.45 12.15
CA GLN A 143 2.93 7.14 11.69
C GLN A 143 3.84 6.02 12.23
N LEU A 144 3.22 5.03 12.88
CA LEU A 144 3.90 3.94 13.58
C LEU A 144 4.51 2.91 12.64
N VAL A 145 3.96 2.71 11.44
CA VAL A 145 4.39 1.68 10.49
C VAL A 145 4.37 2.24 9.07
N THR A 146 5.41 1.95 8.30
CA THR A 146 5.43 2.11 6.84
C THR A 146 5.84 0.79 6.18
N ARG A 147 5.84 0.73 4.85
CA ARG A 147 6.40 -0.43 4.11
C ARG A 147 7.88 -0.71 4.41
N ASP A 148 8.63 0.28 4.94
CA ASP A 148 10.02 0.12 5.36
C ASP A 148 10.16 -0.46 6.78
N GLY A 149 9.05 -0.57 7.51
CA GLY A 149 8.95 -1.20 8.83
C GLY A 149 8.32 -0.33 9.92
N ALA A 150 8.24 -0.88 11.14
CA ALA A 150 7.81 -0.18 12.34
C ALA A 150 8.78 0.94 12.78
N VAL A 151 8.21 2.00 13.35
CA VAL A 151 8.93 3.06 14.04
C VAL A 151 9.75 2.49 15.20
N GLY A 152 11.01 2.91 15.31
CA GLY A 152 11.90 2.51 16.40
C GLY A 152 11.72 3.36 17.65
N GLU A 153 12.20 2.85 18.80
CA GLU A 153 12.20 3.60 20.06
C GLU A 153 12.96 4.93 19.97
N ALA A 154 14.15 4.91 19.36
CA ALA A 154 14.95 6.12 19.19
C ALA A 154 14.25 7.19 18.34
N GLU A 155 13.55 6.77 17.28
CA GLU A 155 12.79 7.68 16.41
C GLU A 155 11.58 8.29 17.15
N LEU A 156 10.86 7.49 17.95
CA LEU A 156 9.77 8.00 18.79
C LEU A 156 10.27 8.98 19.86
N ILE A 157 11.42 8.72 20.48
CA ILE A 157 12.04 9.65 21.45
C ILE A 157 12.44 10.96 20.77
N GLU A 158 13.02 10.88 19.56
CA GLU A 158 13.38 12.05 18.76
C GLU A 158 12.14 12.88 18.42
N PHE A 159 11.09 12.24 17.91
CA PHE A 159 9.82 12.90 17.59
C PHE A 159 9.15 13.52 18.82
N ARG A 160 9.13 12.80 19.95
CA ARG A 160 8.59 13.31 21.21
C ARG A 160 9.33 14.56 21.68
N SER A 161 10.65 14.51 21.69
CA SER A 161 11.50 15.64 22.10
C SER A 161 11.30 16.86 21.19
N ALA A 162 11.11 16.62 19.89
CA ALA A 162 10.77 17.64 18.91
C ALA A 162 9.43 18.32 19.22
N VAL A 163 8.36 17.55 19.45
CA VAL A 163 7.04 18.10 19.78
C VAL A 163 7.05 18.80 21.15
N GLU A 164 7.81 18.31 22.12
CA GLU A 164 8.00 18.98 23.42
C GLU A 164 8.72 20.33 23.26
N THR A 165 9.68 20.43 22.31
CA THR A 165 10.35 21.69 21.98
C THR A 165 9.38 22.70 21.33
N LEU A 166 8.55 22.23 20.39
CA LEU A 166 7.46 23.02 19.81
C LEU A 166 6.52 23.55 20.91
N ALA A 167 6.11 22.68 21.84
CA ALA A 167 5.24 23.04 22.93
C ALA A 167 5.88 24.08 23.87
N ALA A 168 7.15 23.93 24.20
CA ALA A 168 7.88 24.91 25.00
C ALA A 168 7.97 26.29 24.30
N ALA A 169 8.20 26.32 22.98
CA ALA A 169 8.26 27.55 22.20
C ALA A 169 6.91 28.28 22.10
N THR A 170 5.80 27.54 22.19
CA THR A 170 4.43 28.05 22.04
C THR A 170 3.66 28.15 23.36
N GLY A 171 4.27 27.74 24.48
CA GLY A 171 3.62 27.72 25.79
C GLY A 171 2.51 26.68 25.94
N ALA A 172 2.56 25.60 25.16
CA ALA A 172 1.56 24.53 25.20
C ALA A 172 1.83 23.51 26.31
N GLY A 173 0.77 23.01 26.93
CA GLY A 173 0.83 21.75 27.68
C GLY A 173 0.87 20.56 26.73
N VAL A 174 1.56 19.49 27.12
CA VAL A 174 1.72 18.27 26.31
C VAL A 174 1.20 17.06 27.06
N ASN A 175 0.38 16.26 26.37
CA ASN A 175 0.04 14.90 26.76
C ASN A 175 0.57 13.94 25.71
N ALA A 176 1.36 12.96 26.14
CA ALA A 176 2.06 12.03 25.25
C ALA A 176 1.89 10.58 25.75
N PRO A 177 1.58 9.62 24.86
CA PRO A 177 1.57 8.21 25.21
C PRO A 177 2.95 7.71 25.68
N GLU A 178 2.98 6.56 26.36
CA GLU A 178 4.24 5.93 26.74
C GLU A 178 4.98 5.40 25.50
N VAL A 179 6.25 5.78 25.34
CA VAL A 179 7.07 5.38 24.18
C VAL A 179 7.15 3.85 24.07
N LYS A 180 7.37 3.15 25.18
CA LYS A 180 7.48 1.69 25.18
C LYS A 180 6.21 1.01 24.65
N GLN A 181 5.04 1.45 25.13
CA GLN A 181 3.75 0.94 24.65
C GLN A 181 3.58 1.23 23.15
N ALA A 182 3.94 2.42 22.70
CA ALA A 182 3.84 2.79 21.29
C ALA A 182 4.75 1.95 20.38
N VAL A 183 5.97 1.60 20.83
CA VAL A 183 6.86 0.67 20.12
C VAL A 183 6.25 -0.72 20.01
N ASP A 184 5.63 -1.22 21.09
CA ASP A 184 4.99 -2.54 21.07
C ASP A 184 3.77 -2.56 20.13
N THR A 185 2.96 -1.49 20.15
CA THR A 185 1.88 -1.29 19.17
C THR A 185 2.40 -1.22 17.74
N ALA A 186 3.50 -0.52 17.49
CA ALA A 186 4.11 -0.45 16.17
C ALA A 186 4.56 -1.83 15.66
N ARG A 187 5.16 -2.66 16.52
CA ARG A 187 5.56 -4.05 16.17
C ARG A 187 4.37 -4.96 15.92
N GLU A 188 3.28 -4.79 16.66
CA GLU A 188 2.03 -5.51 16.40
C GLU A 188 1.38 -5.10 15.08
N LEU A 189 1.40 -3.81 14.78
CA LEU A 189 0.86 -3.26 13.55
C LEU A 189 1.69 -3.65 12.33
N ASP A 190 3.02 -3.66 12.45
CA ASP A 190 3.95 -4.10 11.39
C ASP A 190 3.74 -5.57 11.03
N ARG A 191 3.62 -6.46 12.03
CA ARG A 191 3.26 -7.86 11.79
C ARG A 191 1.92 -7.99 11.08
N PHE A 192 0.93 -7.20 11.50
CA PHE A 192 -0.38 -7.21 10.83
C PHE A 192 -0.28 -6.75 9.37
N CYS A 193 0.47 -5.69 9.09
CA CYS A 193 0.69 -5.23 7.71
C CYS A 193 1.37 -6.30 6.87
N ALA A 194 2.41 -6.94 7.40
CA ALA A 194 3.11 -8.04 6.72
C ALA A 194 2.20 -9.24 6.45
N ASP A 195 1.36 -9.64 7.42
CA ASP A 195 0.42 -10.76 7.27
C ASP A 195 -0.76 -10.42 6.33
N SER A 196 -1.06 -9.13 6.14
CA SER A 196 -2.25 -8.64 5.42
C SER A 196 -1.94 -7.93 4.10
N ASP A 197 -0.68 -7.90 3.65
CA ASP A 197 -0.29 -7.38 2.33
C ASP A 197 -0.69 -8.35 1.21
N ILE A 198 -2.01 -8.47 1.01
CA ILE A 198 -2.64 -9.44 0.12
C ILE A 198 -3.04 -8.75 -1.17
N GLN A 199 -2.67 -9.35 -2.29
CA GLN A 199 -3.13 -8.95 -3.62
C GLN A 199 -3.87 -10.12 -4.27
N VAL A 200 -5.06 -9.87 -4.80
CA VAL A 200 -5.80 -10.85 -5.60
C VAL A 200 -5.47 -10.62 -7.06
N VAL A 201 -5.03 -11.65 -7.76
CA VAL A 201 -4.70 -11.60 -9.19
C VAL A 201 -5.35 -12.77 -9.94
N PHE A 202 -5.99 -12.48 -11.08
CA PHE A 202 -6.45 -13.50 -12.04
C PHE A 202 -6.09 -13.10 -13.45
N HIS A 203 -6.13 -14.08 -14.36
CA HIS A 203 -5.72 -13.86 -15.75
C HIS A 203 -6.83 -14.21 -16.73
N VAL A 204 -6.90 -13.44 -17.81
CA VAL A 204 -7.64 -13.83 -19.01
C VAL A 204 -6.61 -14.21 -20.06
N THR A 205 -6.62 -15.45 -20.52
CA THR A 205 -5.66 -15.96 -21.52
C THR A 205 -6.33 -16.16 -22.86
N ALA A 206 -5.63 -15.80 -23.93
CA ALA A 206 -6.06 -16.09 -25.29
C ALA A 206 -6.03 -17.61 -25.55
N PRO A 207 -6.79 -18.10 -26.53
CA PRO A 207 -6.63 -19.46 -27.04
C PRO A 207 -5.18 -19.72 -27.50
N ALA A 208 -4.76 -20.99 -27.52
CA ALA A 208 -3.38 -21.35 -27.83
C ALA A 208 -2.90 -20.73 -29.17
N SER A 209 -1.75 -20.05 -29.11
CA SER A 209 -1.10 -19.35 -30.24
C SER A 209 -1.83 -18.11 -30.77
N ASP A 210 -2.84 -17.60 -30.05
CA ASP A 210 -3.53 -16.35 -30.38
C ASP A 210 -3.12 -15.21 -29.43
N ALA A 211 -3.48 -13.98 -29.79
CA ALA A 211 -3.24 -12.78 -29.01
C ALA A 211 -4.43 -11.84 -29.06
N PHE A 212 -4.63 -11.09 -27.98
CA PHE A 212 -5.71 -10.12 -27.92
C PHE A 212 -5.32 -8.82 -28.64
N ALA A 213 -6.13 -8.40 -29.60
CA ALA A 213 -5.94 -7.09 -30.22
C ALA A 213 -6.11 -5.97 -29.19
N GLY A 214 -5.09 -5.13 -29.00
CA GLY A 214 -5.08 -4.05 -28.01
C GLY A 214 -6.23 -3.04 -28.19
N THR A 215 -6.68 -2.78 -29.42
CA THR A 215 -7.86 -1.94 -29.67
C THR A 215 -9.15 -2.52 -29.08
N LYS A 216 -9.32 -3.84 -29.10
CA LYS A 216 -10.47 -4.50 -28.47
C LYS A 216 -10.38 -4.47 -26.94
N ILE A 217 -9.17 -4.68 -26.40
CA ILE A 217 -8.91 -4.56 -24.96
C ILE A 217 -9.31 -3.16 -24.47
N ARG A 218 -8.82 -2.13 -25.18
CA ARG A 218 -9.15 -0.73 -24.89
C ARG A 218 -10.65 -0.47 -24.93
N ALA A 219 -11.33 -0.92 -25.99
CA ALA A 219 -12.76 -0.69 -26.15
C ALA A 219 -13.58 -1.29 -25.00
N VAL A 220 -13.25 -2.52 -24.55
CA VAL A 220 -13.95 -3.16 -23.42
C VAL A 220 -13.62 -2.49 -22.09
N ALA A 221 -12.36 -2.11 -21.88
CA ALA A 221 -11.91 -1.41 -20.68
C ALA A 221 -12.61 -0.06 -20.52
N GLU A 222 -12.54 0.81 -21.54
CA GLU A 222 -13.15 2.15 -21.52
C GLU A 222 -14.69 2.06 -21.40
N ALA A 223 -15.33 1.10 -22.08
CA ALA A 223 -16.77 0.89 -21.96
C ALA A 223 -17.21 0.46 -20.55
N SER A 224 -16.29 -0.10 -19.76
CA SER A 224 -16.52 -0.50 -18.36
C SER A 224 -16.06 0.55 -17.36
N GLY A 225 -15.65 1.74 -17.83
CA GLY A 225 -15.20 2.86 -17.00
C GLY A 225 -13.73 2.82 -16.59
N LEU A 226 -12.94 1.86 -17.10
CA LEU A 226 -11.52 1.85 -16.82
C LEU A 226 -10.80 2.92 -17.65
N VAL A 227 -9.82 3.57 -17.03
CA VAL A 227 -8.99 4.61 -17.66
C VAL A 227 -7.56 4.12 -17.79
N LEU A 228 -6.92 4.37 -18.92
CA LEU A 228 -5.50 4.07 -19.13
C LEU A 228 -4.63 5.05 -18.32
N GLU A 229 -3.86 4.52 -17.39
CA GLU A 229 -2.94 5.25 -16.52
C GLU A 229 -1.56 5.41 -17.18
N GLU A 230 -0.75 6.34 -16.66
CA GLU A 230 0.60 6.60 -17.19
C GLU A 230 1.57 5.44 -17.04
N ASP A 231 1.32 4.53 -16.08
CA ASP A 231 2.10 3.32 -15.90
C ASP A 231 1.81 2.24 -16.97
N GLY A 232 0.85 2.51 -17.86
CA GLY A 232 0.44 1.65 -18.97
C GLY A 232 -0.53 0.55 -18.59
N ARG A 233 -1.18 0.65 -17.43
CA ARG A 233 -2.29 -0.23 -17.00
C ARG A 233 -3.60 0.53 -17.06
N PHE A 234 -4.70 -0.21 -17.19
CA PHE A 234 -6.04 0.34 -17.05
C PHE A 234 -6.47 0.24 -15.59
N ALA A 235 -7.00 1.31 -15.00
CA ALA A 235 -7.52 1.31 -13.63
C ALA A 235 -9.01 1.63 -13.62
N LEU A 236 -9.79 0.89 -12.83
CA LEU A 236 -11.14 1.32 -12.44
C LEU A 236 -11.04 2.08 -11.11
N ARG A 237 -11.66 3.26 -11.04
CA ARG A 237 -11.72 4.07 -9.83
C ARG A 237 -13.15 4.35 -9.41
N ASN A 238 -13.38 4.61 -8.13
CA ASN A 238 -14.66 5.14 -7.64
C ASN A 238 -14.73 6.68 -7.77
N ASP A 239 -15.85 7.27 -7.36
CA ASP A 239 -16.06 8.72 -7.39
C ASP A 239 -15.11 9.51 -6.47
N ALA A 240 -14.48 8.84 -5.51
CA ALA A 240 -13.47 9.41 -4.61
C ALA A 240 -12.03 9.22 -5.15
N ASP A 241 -11.87 8.88 -6.43
CA ASP A 241 -10.60 8.62 -7.11
C ASP A 241 -9.78 7.44 -6.52
N GLN A 242 -10.42 6.55 -5.75
CA GLN A 242 -9.76 5.37 -5.20
C GLN A 242 -9.77 4.22 -6.21
N VAL A 243 -8.62 3.60 -6.43
CA VAL A 243 -8.49 2.45 -7.34
C VAL A 243 -9.22 1.23 -6.77
N LEU A 244 -10.11 0.65 -7.57
CA LEU A 244 -10.86 -0.56 -7.24
C LEU A 244 -10.11 -1.82 -7.70
N PHE A 245 -9.65 -1.83 -8.95
CA PHE A 245 -8.79 -2.86 -9.51
C PHE A 245 -8.08 -2.33 -10.77
N MET A 246 -7.05 -3.04 -11.21
CA MET A 246 -6.28 -2.73 -12.41
C MET A 246 -6.24 -3.89 -13.39
N LEU A 247 -6.15 -3.58 -14.68
CA LEU A 247 -5.95 -4.48 -15.80
C LEU A 247 -4.63 -4.14 -16.51
N GLY A 248 -3.77 -5.13 -16.68
CA GLY A 248 -2.50 -5.01 -17.41
C GLY A 248 -2.27 -6.19 -18.34
N ALA A 249 -1.23 -6.12 -19.17
CA ALA A 249 -0.77 -7.27 -19.91
C ALA A 249 -0.08 -8.27 -18.97
N ARG A 250 -0.34 -9.57 -19.15
CA ARG A 250 0.21 -10.63 -18.29
C ARG A 250 1.72 -10.77 -18.38
N ASP A 251 2.30 -10.43 -19.53
CA ASP A 251 3.75 -10.41 -19.76
C ASP A 251 4.44 -9.16 -19.19
N GLY A 252 3.69 -8.26 -18.53
CA GLY A 252 4.20 -7.01 -17.98
C GLY A 252 4.41 -5.90 -19.02
N SER A 253 4.06 -6.13 -20.28
CA SER A 253 4.07 -5.07 -21.30
C SER A 253 3.10 -3.95 -20.96
N ARG A 254 3.46 -2.72 -21.32
CA ARG A 254 2.68 -1.52 -21.02
C ARG A 254 1.85 -1.12 -22.22
N PHE A 255 0.58 -0.82 -21.98
CA PHE A 255 -0.27 -0.19 -22.98
C PHE A 255 0.03 1.30 -23.08
N ALA A 256 0.00 1.86 -24.27
CA ALA A 256 0.04 3.31 -24.47
C ALA A 256 -0.99 3.70 -25.53
N ALA A 257 -1.72 4.80 -25.32
CA ALA A 257 -2.82 5.20 -26.20
C ALA A 257 -2.39 5.31 -27.68
N ALA A 258 -1.16 5.75 -27.94
CA ALA A 258 -0.61 5.91 -29.29
C ALA A 258 -0.25 4.58 -29.99
N THR A 259 0.16 3.55 -29.22
CA THR A 259 0.69 2.28 -29.75
C THR A 259 -0.21 1.09 -29.46
N ILE A 260 -1.34 1.28 -28.77
CA ILE A 260 -2.25 0.20 -28.37
C ILE A 260 -2.83 -0.60 -29.55
N LYS A 261 -2.85 -0.01 -30.74
CA LYS A 261 -3.26 -0.71 -31.97
C LYS A 261 -2.30 -1.82 -32.38
N ASP A 262 -1.04 -1.70 -31.97
CA ASP A 262 0.04 -2.65 -32.27
C ASP A 262 0.24 -3.65 -31.12
N ALA A 263 -0.45 -3.45 -29.99
CA ALA A 263 -0.40 -4.35 -28.85
C ALA A 263 -1.16 -5.65 -29.12
N ALA A 264 -0.50 -6.78 -28.85
CA ALA A 264 -1.04 -8.11 -29.03
C ALA A 264 -0.62 -9.05 -27.86
N PRO A 265 -1.04 -8.78 -26.61
CA PRO A 265 -0.70 -9.66 -25.49
C PRO A 265 -1.42 -11.00 -25.59
N ALA A 266 -0.72 -12.09 -25.26
CA ALA A 266 -1.28 -13.45 -25.16
C ALA A 266 -2.17 -13.64 -23.91
N GLY A 267 -2.10 -12.72 -22.95
CA GLY A 267 -2.91 -12.74 -21.76
C GLY A 267 -2.95 -11.39 -21.04
N LEU A 268 -3.96 -11.23 -20.19
CA LEU A 268 -4.20 -10.05 -19.39
C LEU A 268 -4.27 -10.45 -17.93
N SER A 269 -3.83 -9.58 -17.04
CA SER A 269 -3.90 -9.76 -15.60
C SER A 269 -4.81 -8.70 -14.99
N LEU A 270 -5.77 -9.14 -14.18
CA LEU A 270 -6.57 -8.28 -13.32
C LEU A 270 -6.04 -8.39 -11.90
N SER A 271 -5.86 -7.27 -11.23
CA SER A 271 -5.31 -7.22 -9.89
C SER A 271 -6.10 -6.29 -8.98
N LEU A 272 -6.31 -6.72 -7.74
CA LEU A 272 -6.99 -5.98 -6.68
C LEU A 272 -6.11 -6.01 -5.42
N ASP A 273 -5.80 -4.83 -4.92
CA ASP A 273 -4.96 -4.59 -3.74
C ASP A 273 -5.87 -4.55 -2.50
N VAL A 274 -5.90 -5.64 -1.73
CA VAL A 274 -6.96 -5.92 -0.72
C VAL A 274 -6.99 -4.87 0.39
N PRO A 275 -5.87 -4.46 0.99
CA PRO A 275 -5.89 -3.43 2.03
C PRO A 275 -6.35 -2.07 1.54
N ARG A 276 -6.08 -1.75 0.27
CA ARG A 276 -6.23 -0.40 -0.29
C ARG A 276 -7.57 -0.18 -0.99
N VAL A 277 -8.35 -1.24 -1.20
CA VAL A 277 -9.62 -1.15 -1.91
C VAL A 277 -10.79 -0.86 -0.95
N PRO A 278 -11.62 0.16 -1.24
CA PRO A 278 -12.87 0.37 -0.52
C PRO A 278 -13.90 -0.70 -0.92
N ASP A 279 -14.87 -0.97 -0.04
CA ASP A 279 -15.97 -1.91 -0.29
C ASP A 279 -15.49 -3.26 -0.86
N LEU A 280 -14.47 -3.87 -0.25
CA LEU A 280 -13.70 -5.02 -0.76
C LEU A 280 -14.55 -6.08 -1.50
N GLY A 281 -15.63 -6.57 -0.89
CA GLY A 281 -16.49 -7.58 -1.50
C GLY A 281 -17.17 -7.11 -2.79
N ARG A 282 -17.67 -5.88 -2.82
CA ARG A 282 -18.28 -5.29 -4.04
C ARG A 282 -17.23 -5.08 -5.11
N SER A 283 -16.06 -4.54 -4.75
CA SER A 283 -14.96 -4.30 -5.68
C SER A 283 -14.45 -5.58 -6.32
N PHE A 284 -14.32 -6.66 -5.52
CA PHE A 284 -13.99 -7.99 -6.01
C PHE A 284 -15.04 -8.55 -6.97
N HIS A 285 -16.34 -8.44 -6.65
CA HIS A 285 -17.40 -8.89 -7.54
C HIS A 285 -17.42 -8.12 -8.87
N THR A 286 -17.19 -6.81 -8.84
CA THR A 286 -17.06 -5.98 -10.05
C THR A 286 -15.88 -6.45 -10.89
N MET A 287 -14.71 -6.68 -10.27
CA MET A 287 -13.52 -7.20 -10.96
C MET A 287 -13.80 -8.57 -11.61
N ALA A 288 -14.39 -9.52 -10.88
CA ALA A 288 -14.71 -10.84 -11.40
C ALA A 288 -15.75 -10.79 -12.55
N GLY A 289 -16.76 -9.92 -12.43
CA GLY A 289 -17.74 -9.68 -13.50
C GLY A 289 -17.08 -9.13 -14.77
N PHE A 290 -16.22 -8.11 -14.61
CA PHE A 290 -15.47 -7.54 -15.71
C PHE A 290 -14.52 -8.56 -16.36
N ALA A 291 -13.83 -9.40 -15.57
CA ALA A 291 -12.94 -10.44 -16.09
C ALA A 291 -13.69 -11.47 -16.97
N ARG A 292 -14.89 -11.88 -16.56
CA ARG A 292 -15.75 -12.78 -17.37
C ARG A 292 -16.25 -12.11 -18.65
N GLN A 293 -16.64 -10.84 -18.58
CA GLN A 293 -17.03 -10.08 -19.76
C GLN A 293 -15.86 -9.95 -20.74
N LEU A 294 -14.67 -9.64 -20.24
CA LEU A 294 -13.45 -9.53 -21.02
C LEU A 294 -13.11 -10.85 -21.71
N ALA A 295 -13.15 -11.97 -20.99
CA ALA A 295 -12.97 -13.30 -21.57
C ALA A 295 -14.00 -13.60 -22.67
N THR A 296 -15.27 -13.25 -22.46
CA THR A 296 -16.34 -13.47 -23.44
C THR A 296 -16.14 -12.64 -24.72
N VAL A 297 -15.86 -11.35 -24.59
CA VAL A 297 -15.71 -10.43 -25.74
C VAL A 297 -14.42 -10.70 -26.52
N LEU A 298 -13.34 -11.06 -25.82
CA LEU A 298 -12.06 -11.34 -26.45
C LEU A 298 -11.91 -12.80 -26.91
N GLY A 299 -12.84 -13.68 -26.56
CA GLY A 299 -12.74 -15.12 -26.86
C GLY A 299 -11.67 -15.85 -26.05
N GLY A 300 -11.37 -15.37 -24.84
CA GLY A 300 -10.38 -15.94 -23.92
C GLY A 300 -10.97 -16.84 -22.84
N SER A 301 -10.12 -17.31 -21.94
CA SER A 301 -10.51 -18.08 -20.75
C SER A 301 -10.01 -17.41 -19.47
N LEU A 302 -10.85 -17.37 -18.44
CA LEU A 302 -10.49 -16.85 -17.11
C LEU A 302 -9.80 -17.96 -16.31
N VAL A 303 -8.60 -17.68 -15.83
CA VAL A 303 -7.73 -18.64 -15.13
C VAL A 303 -7.08 -18.03 -13.88
N ASP A 304 -6.71 -18.89 -12.94
CA ASP A 304 -5.87 -18.55 -11.79
C ASP A 304 -4.37 -18.47 -12.19
N ASP A 305 -3.50 -18.20 -11.21
CA ASP A 305 -2.04 -18.14 -11.42
C ASP A 305 -1.44 -19.47 -11.91
N ASN A 306 -2.07 -20.59 -11.57
CA ASN A 306 -1.65 -21.94 -11.97
C ASN A 306 -2.21 -22.33 -13.35
N GLY A 307 -3.02 -21.47 -13.98
CA GLY A 307 -3.68 -21.74 -15.26
C GLY A 307 -4.94 -22.59 -15.16
N ASN A 308 -5.45 -22.87 -13.94
CA ASN A 308 -6.72 -23.54 -13.76
C ASN A 308 -7.87 -22.59 -14.06
N SER A 309 -8.96 -23.10 -14.62
CA SER A 309 -10.14 -22.28 -14.87
C SER A 309 -10.72 -21.73 -13.57
N LEU A 310 -11.01 -20.43 -13.56
CA LEU A 310 -11.65 -19.76 -12.43
C LEU A 310 -13.17 -19.76 -12.63
N ASP A 311 -13.82 -20.81 -12.13
CA ASP A 311 -15.28 -20.97 -12.21
C ASP A 311 -16.02 -20.22 -11.08
N ASP A 312 -17.36 -20.22 -11.12
CA ASP A 312 -18.17 -19.52 -10.13
C ASP A 312 -17.96 -20.04 -8.69
N ARG A 313 -17.57 -21.31 -8.53
CA ARG A 313 -17.27 -21.89 -7.21
C ARG A 313 -15.95 -21.36 -6.68
N ALA A 314 -14.92 -21.29 -7.52
CA ALA A 314 -13.63 -20.69 -7.16
C ALA A 314 -13.79 -19.20 -6.80
N VAL A 315 -14.56 -18.43 -7.59
CA VAL A 315 -14.85 -17.03 -7.30
C VAL A 315 -15.59 -16.88 -5.96
N ALA A 316 -16.57 -17.74 -5.67
CA ALA A 316 -17.28 -17.73 -4.39
C ALA A 316 -16.36 -18.08 -3.20
N ALA A 317 -15.44 -19.03 -3.38
CA ALA A 317 -14.47 -19.39 -2.34
C ALA A 317 -13.52 -18.23 -2.02
N ILE A 318 -13.05 -17.52 -3.03
CA ILE A 318 -12.19 -16.33 -2.84
C ILE A 318 -12.98 -15.21 -2.17
N SER A 319 -14.24 -14.99 -2.55
CA SER A 319 -15.09 -14.01 -1.86
C SER A 319 -15.22 -14.30 -0.37
N ALA A 320 -15.40 -15.56 0.03
CA ALA A 320 -15.49 -15.96 1.43
C ALA A 320 -14.16 -15.75 2.19
N GLN A 321 -13.02 -15.96 1.53
CA GLN A 321 -11.71 -15.65 2.11
C GLN A 321 -11.53 -14.13 2.30
N LEU A 322 -11.95 -13.32 1.33
CA LEU A 322 -11.90 -11.86 1.44
C LEU A 322 -12.81 -11.32 2.55
N ASP A 323 -13.95 -11.96 2.81
CA ASP A 323 -14.80 -11.63 3.96
C ASP A 323 -14.08 -11.86 5.30
N ALA A 324 -13.27 -12.92 5.42
CA ALA A 324 -12.45 -13.17 6.59
C ALA A 324 -11.34 -12.13 6.76
N VAL A 325 -10.68 -11.73 5.66
CA VAL A 325 -9.69 -10.65 5.66
C VAL A 325 -10.33 -9.32 6.08
N ARG A 326 -11.49 -8.97 5.53
CA ARG A 326 -12.25 -7.78 5.97
C ARG A 326 -12.52 -7.82 7.48
N GLY A 327 -12.95 -8.97 8.01
CA GLY A 327 -13.18 -9.13 9.44
C GLY A 327 -11.92 -8.90 10.30
N ALA A 328 -10.73 -9.30 9.81
CA ALA A 328 -9.47 -9.05 10.51
C ALA A 328 -9.10 -7.55 10.56
N PHE A 329 -9.38 -6.81 9.48
CA PHE A 329 -9.25 -5.35 9.43
C PHE A 329 -10.22 -4.67 10.40
N GLU A 330 -11.51 -5.04 10.34
CA GLU A 330 -12.56 -4.50 11.20
C GLU A 330 -12.30 -4.76 12.69
N ALA A 331 -11.72 -5.91 13.05
CA ALA A 331 -11.35 -6.22 14.43
C ALA A 331 -10.30 -5.25 15.02
N ARG A 332 -9.53 -4.56 14.16
CA ARG A 332 -8.59 -3.49 14.54
C ARG A 332 -9.20 -2.10 14.40
N GLY A 333 -10.48 -2.03 14.02
CA GLY A 333 -11.20 -0.81 13.73
C GLY A 333 -10.79 -0.15 12.41
N ILE A 334 -9.98 -0.78 11.57
CA ILE A 334 -9.52 -0.18 10.30
C ILE A 334 -10.36 -0.78 9.17
N ALA A 335 -10.98 0.04 8.32
CA ALA A 335 -11.69 -0.47 7.15
C ALA A 335 -10.73 -0.56 5.95
N THR A 336 -10.91 -1.54 5.06
CA THR A 336 -10.13 -1.60 3.81
C THR A 336 -10.41 -0.37 2.94
N GLY A 337 -9.38 0.18 2.33
CA GLY A 337 -9.47 1.41 1.53
C GLY A 337 -9.80 2.66 2.34
N SER A 338 -9.82 2.61 3.67
CA SER A 338 -9.92 3.81 4.50
C SER A 338 -8.64 4.65 4.41
N ALA A 339 -8.69 5.90 4.88
CA ALA A 339 -7.51 6.76 4.91
C ALA A 339 -6.38 6.14 5.74
N GLU A 340 -6.72 5.44 6.83
CA GLU A 340 -5.77 4.73 7.69
C GLU A 340 -5.16 3.53 6.97
N ALA A 341 -5.97 2.71 6.29
CA ALA A 341 -5.45 1.59 5.50
C ALA A 341 -4.56 2.07 4.36
N LEU A 342 -4.95 3.12 3.63
CA LEU A 342 -4.11 3.70 2.58
C LEU A 342 -2.76 4.18 3.09
N ARG A 343 -2.70 4.74 4.31
CA ARG A 343 -1.44 5.15 4.95
C ARG A 343 -0.60 3.97 5.39
N LEU A 344 -1.20 2.93 5.98
CA LEU A 344 -0.46 1.74 6.42
C LEU A 344 0.18 0.98 5.27
N PHE A 345 -0.48 0.95 4.12
CA PHE A 345 -0.06 0.20 2.94
C PHE A 345 0.46 1.11 1.82
N SER A 346 0.89 2.35 2.12
CA SER A 346 1.57 3.26 1.17
C SER A 346 3.06 3.01 1.10
#